data_AF-A0A3A9ZHD6-F1
#
_entry.id   AF-A0A3A9ZHD6-F1
#
_cell.length_a   1.000
_cell.length_b   1.000
_cell.length_c   1.000
_cell.angle_alpha   90.00
_cell.angle_beta   90.00
_cell.angle_gamma   90.00
#
_symmetry.space_group_name_H-M   'P 1'
#
loop_
_entity.id
_entity.type
_entity.pdbx_description
1 polymer ?
#
loop_
_entity_poly.entity_id
_entity_poly.type
_entity_poly.pdbx_seq_one_letter_code
_entity_poly.pdbx_strand_id
1 'polypeptide(L)'
;MRGEPSCPRCGARVRAPGLFADSWQCAAHGAVHPVQPIVPPSVNALSAVVGRTQVPLWMPWPLPVGWVFTGVACAGDDRSGGRATAVACSGPSPLGGPGELVLIAEELGVGLGARYAGIDGPDPGRSLRVEEPPAAKVLAAGWPTPLWQVRDAPADRAVFAGEAMGLWLWAVTWPEESGLLMYDELVLTDLRDAGSELELVPCGALSPRILA
;
A
#
# COMPACT_ATOMS: atom_id res chain seq x y z
N MET A 1 -17.21 -16.83 -0.10
CA MET A 1 -16.30 -17.32 0.95
C MET A 1 -15.36 -16.17 1.26
N ARG A 2 -15.25 -15.71 2.52
CA ARG A 2 -14.20 -14.74 2.88
C ARG A 2 -12.86 -15.46 2.74
N GLY A 3 -11.87 -14.82 2.13
CA GLY A 3 -10.51 -15.36 2.09
C GLY A 3 -9.97 -15.59 3.50
N GLU A 4 -8.85 -16.31 3.62
CA GLU A 4 -8.18 -16.50 4.90
C GLU A 4 -7.18 -15.35 5.16
N PRO A 5 -7.02 -14.88 6.41
CA PRO A 5 -5.99 -13.89 6.72
C PRO A 5 -4.59 -14.42 6.38
N SER A 6 -3.72 -13.52 5.91
CA SER A 6 -2.37 -13.88 5.45
C SER A 6 -1.28 -13.04 6.11
N CYS A 7 -0.03 -13.50 6.01
CA CYS A 7 1.14 -12.78 6.50
C CYS A 7 1.43 -11.57 5.58
N PRO A 8 1.67 -10.36 6.12
CA PRO A 8 2.00 -9.19 5.31
C PRO A 8 3.33 -9.35 4.57
N ARG A 9 4.25 -10.17 5.09
CA ARG A 9 5.61 -10.35 4.53
C ARG A 9 5.68 -11.42 3.44
N CYS A 10 5.02 -12.56 3.59
CA CYS A 10 5.10 -13.68 2.62
C CYS A 10 3.77 -14.10 2.00
N GLY A 11 2.63 -13.52 2.38
CA GLY A 11 1.32 -13.94 1.89
C GLY A 11 0.84 -15.32 2.32
N ALA A 12 1.64 -16.06 3.09
CA ALA A 12 1.22 -17.35 3.63
C ALA A 12 0.10 -17.19 4.67
N ARG A 13 -0.75 -18.22 4.80
CA ARG A 13 -1.79 -18.30 5.82
C ARG A 13 -1.20 -18.12 7.23
N VAL A 14 -1.91 -17.38 8.07
CA VAL A 14 -1.55 -17.18 9.49
C VAL A 14 -2.55 -17.87 10.43
N ARG A 15 -2.09 -18.21 11.63
CA ARG A 15 -2.94 -18.76 12.69
C ARG A 15 -3.42 -17.64 13.60
N ALA A 16 -4.70 -17.68 13.94
CA ALA A 16 -5.32 -16.74 14.88
C ALA A 16 -4.74 -16.92 16.30
N PRO A 17 -4.80 -15.86 17.13
CA PRO A 17 -4.54 -15.96 18.56
C PRO A 17 -5.38 -17.07 19.22
N GLY A 18 -4.82 -17.73 20.23
CA GLY A 18 -5.47 -18.83 20.94
C GLY A 18 -4.67 -19.26 22.17
N LEU A 19 -4.85 -20.50 22.61
CA LEU A 19 -4.26 -21.01 23.86
C LEU A 19 -2.71 -20.96 23.91
N PHE A 20 -2.05 -20.97 22.76
CA PHE A 20 -0.59 -21.04 22.65
C PHE A 20 0.08 -19.71 22.26
N ALA A 21 -0.70 -18.71 21.84
CA ALA A 21 -0.20 -17.40 21.41
C ALA A 21 -1.30 -16.34 21.51
N ASP A 22 -0.96 -15.17 22.02
CA ASP A 22 -1.85 -14.01 22.17
C ASP A 22 -1.91 -13.12 20.90
N SER A 23 -1.15 -13.47 19.88
CA SER A 23 -0.95 -12.74 18.64
C SER A 23 -1.05 -13.67 17.43
N TRP A 24 -1.34 -13.10 16.26
CA TRP A 24 -1.40 -13.86 15.01
C TRP A 24 -0.01 -14.39 14.66
N GLN A 25 0.06 -15.66 14.25
CA GLN A 25 1.33 -16.35 14.02
C GLN A 25 1.49 -16.79 12.57
N CYS A 26 2.58 -16.35 11.94
CA CYS A 26 3.12 -16.88 10.70
C CYS A 26 4.17 -17.95 11.02
N ALA A 27 4.19 -19.05 10.26
CA ALA A 27 5.17 -20.12 10.47
C ALA A 27 6.62 -19.65 10.21
N ALA A 28 6.83 -18.71 9.29
CA ALA A 28 8.15 -18.19 8.93
C ALA A 28 8.54 -16.94 9.75
N HIS A 29 7.58 -16.09 10.09
CA HIS A 29 7.85 -14.75 10.63
C HIS A 29 7.42 -14.55 12.09
N GLY A 30 6.81 -15.57 12.72
CA GLY A 30 6.32 -15.46 14.10
C GLY A 30 5.12 -14.53 14.22
N ALA A 31 5.14 -13.65 15.23
CA ALA A 31 4.07 -12.70 15.48
C ALA A 31 3.95 -11.67 14.33
N VAL A 32 2.74 -11.48 13.81
CA VAL A 32 2.47 -10.57 12.68
C VAL A 32 1.13 -9.85 12.84
N HIS A 33 0.96 -8.74 12.13
CA HIS A 33 -0.35 -8.14 11.89
C HIS A 33 -0.96 -8.78 10.63
N PRO A 34 -2.07 -9.52 10.72
CA PRO A 34 -2.59 -10.30 9.59
C PRO A 34 -3.17 -9.38 8.51
N VAL A 35 -2.84 -9.63 7.23
CA VAL A 35 -3.56 -9.03 6.10
C VAL A 35 -4.96 -9.61 6.06
N GLN A 36 -5.95 -8.73 6.21
CA GLN A 36 -7.36 -9.11 6.14
C GLN A 36 -7.74 -9.52 4.72
N PRO A 37 -8.72 -10.42 4.56
CA PRO A 37 -9.15 -10.87 3.24
C PRO A 37 -9.59 -9.71 2.36
N ILE A 38 -9.00 -9.62 1.17
CA ILE A 38 -9.33 -8.59 0.19
C ILE A 38 -10.68 -8.93 -0.44
N VAL A 39 -11.55 -7.93 -0.49
CA VAL A 39 -12.89 -8.01 -1.09
C VAL A 39 -12.93 -7.17 -2.38
N PRO A 40 -13.90 -7.41 -3.27
CA PRO A 40 -14.07 -6.55 -4.46
C PRO A 40 -14.14 -5.05 -4.09
N PRO A 41 -13.49 -4.18 -4.88
CA PRO A 41 -13.43 -2.76 -4.59
C PRO A 41 -14.83 -2.14 -4.59
N SER A 42 -15.11 -1.37 -3.55
CA SER A 42 -16.31 -0.56 -3.40
C SER A 42 -16.04 0.54 -2.40
N VAL A 43 -16.81 1.63 -2.45
CA VAL A 43 -16.76 2.70 -1.44
C VAL A 43 -17.01 2.10 -0.04
N ASN A 44 -17.97 1.20 0.13
CA ASN A 44 -18.21 0.54 1.42
C ASN A 44 -17.00 -0.24 1.94
N ALA A 45 -16.29 -0.96 1.07
CA ALA A 45 -15.06 -1.67 1.47
C ALA A 45 -13.96 -0.67 1.85
N LEU A 46 -13.83 0.42 1.10
CA LEU A 46 -12.87 1.49 1.38
C LEU A 46 -13.17 2.18 2.72
N SER A 47 -14.41 2.63 2.94
CA SER A 47 -14.90 3.21 4.19
C SER A 47 -14.69 2.28 5.39
N ALA A 48 -14.91 0.98 5.19
CA ALA A 48 -14.68 -0.02 6.22
C ALA A 48 -13.21 -0.15 6.61
N VAL A 49 -12.26 0.07 5.69
CA VAL A 49 -10.82 0.09 6.00
C VAL A 49 -10.42 1.42 6.64
N VAL A 50 -10.91 2.55 6.09
CA VAL A 50 -10.72 3.89 6.66
C VAL A 50 -11.09 3.91 8.14
N GLY A 51 -12.26 3.37 8.50
CA GLY A 51 -12.75 3.38 9.88
C GLY A 51 -12.02 2.46 10.87
N ARG A 52 -11.07 1.63 10.42
CA ARG A 52 -10.35 0.67 11.30
C ARG A 52 -8.83 0.85 11.33
N THR A 53 -8.26 1.60 10.38
CA THR A 53 -6.81 1.73 10.27
C THR A 53 -6.25 2.80 11.22
N GLN A 54 -5.04 2.55 11.70
CA GLN A 54 -4.26 3.46 12.54
C GLN A 54 -3.19 4.20 11.70
N VAL A 55 -2.91 3.71 10.49
CA VAL A 55 -2.02 4.35 9.50
C VAL A 55 -2.81 5.03 8.38
N PRO A 56 -2.22 6.02 7.67
CA PRO A 56 -2.86 6.70 6.56
C PRO A 56 -3.34 5.76 5.45
N LEU A 57 -4.49 6.07 4.84
CA LEU A 57 -4.88 5.47 3.57
C LEU A 57 -4.54 6.42 2.43
N TRP A 58 -3.33 6.30 1.88
CA TRP A 58 -2.89 7.19 0.79
C TRP A 58 -3.60 6.89 -0.52
N MET A 59 -4.19 7.91 -1.12
CA MET A 59 -4.73 7.88 -2.48
C MET A 59 -4.33 9.17 -3.21
N PRO A 60 -3.96 9.12 -4.50
CA PRO A 60 -3.84 10.34 -5.28
C PRO A 60 -5.21 11.03 -5.37
N TRP A 61 -5.32 12.28 -4.91
CA TRP A 61 -6.59 13.00 -4.97
C TRP A 61 -6.40 14.45 -5.45
N PRO A 62 -7.07 14.87 -6.54
CA PRO A 62 -7.93 14.04 -7.40
C PRO A 62 -7.14 12.91 -8.08
N LEU A 63 -7.81 11.80 -8.39
CA LEU A 63 -7.18 10.71 -9.14
C LEU A 63 -6.72 11.23 -10.52
N PRO A 64 -5.59 10.71 -11.07
CA PRO A 64 -5.18 11.05 -12.42
C PRO A 64 -6.27 10.72 -13.45
N VAL A 65 -6.24 11.40 -14.60
CA VAL A 65 -7.29 11.24 -15.62
C VAL A 65 -7.37 9.78 -16.08
N GLY A 66 -8.57 9.21 -16.01
CA GLY A 66 -8.82 7.81 -16.40
C GLY A 66 -8.39 6.77 -15.36
N TRP A 67 -7.94 7.20 -14.18
CA TRP A 67 -7.61 6.31 -13.07
C TRP A 67 -8.80 6.10 -12.15
N VAL A 68 -8.89 4.89 -11.60
CA VAL A 68 -9.95 4.46 -10.68
C VAL A 68 -9.36 3.66 -9.52
N PHE A 69 -10.05 3.66 -8.39
CA PHE A 69 -9.73 2.82 -7.23
C PHE A 69 -10.04 1.35 -7.56
N THR A 70 -9.06 0.47 -7.39
CA THR A 70 -9.16 -0.94 -7.81
C THR A 70 -8.90 -1.95 -6.69
N GLY A 71 -8.66 -1.49 -5.46
CA GLY A 71 -8.57 -2.41 -4.33
C GLY A 71 -7.94 -1.79 -3.10
N VAL A 72 -8.25 -2.38 -1.94
CA VAL A 72 -7.67 -1.99 -0.66
C VAL A 72 -7.30 -3.24 0.13
N ALA A 73 -6.11 -3.23 0.73
CA ALA A 73 -5.67 -4.21 1.70
C ALA A 73 -5.32 -3.53 3.02
N CYS A 74 -5.48 -4.27 4.13
CA CYS A 74 -5.21 -3.78 5.47
C CYS A 74 -4.59 -4.92 6.29
N ALA A 75 -3.41 -4.68 6.86
CA ALA A 75 -2.75 -5.58 7.79
C ALA A 75 -3.02 -5.13 9.22
N GLY A 76 -3.62 -5.98 10.05
CA GLY A 76 -4.07 -5.65 11.40
C GLY A 76 -5.30 -6.47 11.78
N ASP A 77 -5.69 -6.45 13.04
CA ASP A 77 -6.90 -7.13 13.52
C ASP A 77 -7.84 -6.16 14.24
N ASP A 78 -9.01 -6.64 14.68
CA ASP A 78 -10.01 -5.79 15.35
C ASP A 78 -9.50 -5.21 16.69
N ARG A 79 -8.47 -5.80 17.30
CA ARG A 79 -7.89 -5.33 18.57
C ARG A 79 -6.83 -4.25 18.32
N SER A 80 -5.99 -4.43 17.32
CA SER A 80 -4.90 -3.50 17.00
C SER A 80 -5.34 -2.40 16.05
N GLY A 81 -6.41 -2.59 15.28
CA GLY A 81 -6.66 -1.82 14.06
C GLY A 81 -5.61 -2.12 12.98
N GLY A 82 -5.78 -1.46 11.82
CA GLY A 82 -4.86 -1.54 10.69
C GLY A 82 -3.51 -0.87 10.96
N ARG A 83 -2.43 -1.62 10.85
CA ARG A 83 -1.02 -1.21 11.05
C ARG A 83 -0.25 -1.03 9.75
N ALA A 84 -0.79 -1.56 8.66
CA ALA A 84 -0.37 -1.24 7.30
C ALA A 84 -1.58 -1.27 6.38
N THR A 85 -1.58 -0.43 5.35
CA THR A 85 -2.65 -0.38 4.36
C THR A 85 -2.08 -0.18 2.99
N ALA A 86 -2.68 -0.84 1.99
CA ALA A 86 -2.31 -0.69 0.59
C ALA A 86 -3.56 -0.31 -0.21
N VAL A 87 -3.47 0.75 -1.00
CA VAL A 87 -4.54 1.22 -1.89
C VAL A 87 -4.06 1.08 -3.33
N ALA A 88 -4.77 0.27 -4.12
CA ALA A 88 -4.54 0.13 -5.54
C ALA A 88 -5.40 1.11 -6.33
N CYS A 89 -4.77 1.82 -7.25
CA CYS A 89 -5.41 2.59 -8.31
C CYS A 89 -4.89 2.07 -9.66
N SER A 90 -5.75 2.06 -10.67
CA SER A 90 -5.37 1.62 -12.02
C SER A 90 -5.95 2.56 -13.06
N GLY A 91 -5.22 2.74 -14.17
CA GLY A 91 -5.62 3.63 -15.26
C GLY A 91 -4.68 3.49 -16.46
N PRO A 92 -4.67 4.45 -17.40
CA PRO A 92 -3.70 4.44 -18.49
C PRO A 92 -2.28 4.72 -17.99
N SER A 93 -1.32 3.89 -18.39
CA SER A 93 0.12 4.14 -18.19
C SER A 93 0.60 5.32 -19.05
N PRO A 94 1.57 6.13 -18.60
CA PRO A 94 2.13 7.24 -19.37
C PRO A 94 2.68 6.86 -20.75
N LEU A 95 3.20 5.63 -20.89
CA LEU A 95 3.74 5.12 -22.15
C LEU A 95 2.74 4.23 -22.92
N GLY A 96 1.47 4.24 -22.53
CA GLY A 96 0.40 3.45 -23.12
C GLY A 96 0.18 2.10 -22.42
N GLY A 97 -1.00 1.52 -22.65
CA GLY A 97 -1.45 0.30 -21.98
C GLY A 97 -1.95 0.55 -20.55
N PRO A 98 -2.32 -0.52 -19.81
CA PRO A 98 -2.76 -0.41 -18.43
C PRO A 98 -1.58 -0.13 -17.50
N GLY A 99 -1.76 0.83 -16.60
CA GLY A 99 -0.89 1.14 -15.48
C GLY A 99 -1.59 0.88 -14.15
N GLU A 100 -0.81 0.50 -13.15
CA GLU A 100 -1.24 0.30 -11.77
C GLU A 100 -0.30 1.03 -10.82
N LEU A 101 -0.88 1.58 -9.76
CA LEU A 101 -0.18 2.23 -8.64
C LEU A 101 -0.76 1.64 -7.36
N VAL A 102 0.11 1.07 -6.52
CA VAL A 102 -0.23 0.69 -5.15
C VAL A 102 0.51 1.62 -4.21
N LEU A 103 -0.23 2.38 -3.42
CA LEU A 103 0.30 3.21 -2.34
C LEU A 103 0.16 2.47 -1.03
N ILE A 104 1.25 2.35 -0.29
CA ILE A 104 1.28 1.66 1.00
C ILE A 104 1.69 2.63 2.10
N ALA A 105 0.93 2.66 3.19
CA ALA A 105 1.37 3.20 4.47
C ALA A 105 1.62 2.06 5.45
N GLU A 106 2.72 2.05 6.18
CA GLU A 106 2.94 1.03 7.20
C GLU A 106 3.77 1.52 8.40
N GLU A 107 3.45 0.97 9.57
CA GLU A 107 4.34 1.01 10.73
C GLU A 107 5.61 0.19 10.46
N LEU A 108 6.71 0.60 11.11
CA LEU A 108 8.01 -0.07 11.00
C LEU A 108 7.89 -1.57 11.30
N GLY A 109 8.43 -2.42 10.42
CA GLY A 109 8.49 -3.85 10.66
C GLY A 109 7.24 -4.65 10.29
N VAL A 110 6.15 -4.04 9.79
CA VAL A 110 4.99 -4.83 9.32
C VAL A 110 5.36 -5.64 8.07
N GLY A 111 5.98 -4.99 7.08
CA GLY A 111 6.54 -5.61 5.89
C GLY A 111 5.53 -5.88 4.78
N LEU A 112 4.43 -5.14 4.76
CA LEU A 112 3.48 -5.14 3.64
C LEU A 112 4.08 -4.42 2.43
N GLY A 113 4.75 -3.28 2.65
CA GLY A 113 5.38 -2.50 1.59
C GLY A 113 6.52 -3.27 0.92
N ALA A 114 7.39 -3.89 1.71
CA ALA A 114 8.47 -4.74 1.22
C ALA A 114 7.97 -5.92 0.37
N ARG A 115 6.86 -6.57 0.77
CA ARG A 115 6.22 -7.62 -0.03
C ARG A 115 5.76 -7.11 -1.40
N TYR A 116 5.04 -5.99 -1.45
CA TYR A 116 4.63 -5.41 -2.73
C TYR A 116 5.81 -4.92 -3.57
N ALA A 117 6.87 -4.42 -2.93
CA ALA A 117 8.11 -4.06 -3.59
C ALA A 117 8.87 -5.27 -4.15
N GLY A 118 8.59 -6.49 -3.66
CA GLY A 118 9.27 -7.71 -4.08
C GLY A 118 10.70 -7.79 -3.54
N ILE A 119 10.97 -7.18 -2.38
CA ILE A 119 12.29 -7.18 -1.74
C ILE A 119 12.25 -8.03 -0.45
N ASP A 120 13.43 -8.46 -0.01
CA ASP A 120 13.58 -9.17 1.25
C ASP A 120 13.51 -8.23 2.47
N GLY A 121 13.08 -8.78 3.59
CA GLY A 121 12.97 -8.04 4.86
C GLY A 121 11.67 -7.26 5.00
N PRO A 122 11.46 -6.57 6.14
CA PRO A 122 10.21 -5.88 6.42
C PRO A 122 10.22 -4.39 6.05
N ASP A 123 11.38 -3.82 5.72
CA ASP A 123 11.55 -2.38 5.48
C ASP A 123 12.50 -2.18 4.28
N PRO A 124 12.55 -0.99 3.64
CA PRO A 124 13.42 -0.76 2.49
C PRO A 124 14.91 -0.90 2.84
N GLY A 125 15.28 -0.66 4.10
CA GLY A 125 16.63 -0.85 4.63
C GLY A 125 17.71 -0.19 3.76
N ARG A 126 18.73 -0.96 3.38
CA ARG A 126 19.85 -0.48 2.54
C ARG A 126 19.46 -0.27 1.08
N SER A 127 18.34 -0.84 0.63
CA SER A 127 17.84 -0.66 -0.74
C SER A 127 17.41 0.78 -1.00
N LEU A 128 17.13 1.54 0.06
CA LEU A 128 16.96 2.98 0.02
C LEU A 128 18.33 3.68 0.01
N ARG A 129 18.74 4.23 -1.13
CA ARG A 129 19.97 5.03 -1.25
C ARG A 129 19.72 6.47 -0.82
N VAL A 130 19.48 6.69 0.48
CA VAL A 130 19.12 8.02 1.03
C VAL A 130 20.20 9.09 0.87
N GLU A 131 21.45 8.67 0.64
CA GLU A 131 22.58 9.56 0.34
C GLU A 131 22.50 10.17 -1.07
N GLU A 132 21.69 9.58 -1.96
CA GLU A 132 21.40 10.14 -3.28
C GLU A 132 20.21 11.13 -3.19
N PRO A 133 20.11 12.10 -4.12
CA PRO A 133 18.91 12.92 -4.23
C PRO A 133 17.65 12.06 -4.38
N PRO A 134 16.52 12.49 -3.81
CA PRO A 134 15.26 11.76 -3.98
C PRO A 134 14.88 11.69 -5.47
N ALA A 135 14.42 10.52 -5.90
CA ALA A 135 14.04 10.27 -7.27
C ALA A 135 12.70 10.91 -7.62
N ALA A 136 11.79 11.02 -6.65
CA ALA A 136 10.47 11.61 -6.79
C ALA A 136 10.09 12.40 -5.54
N LYS A 137 9.05 13.22 -5.67
CA LYS A 137 8.51 14.02 -4.57
C LYS A 137 6.99 14.06 -4.70
N VAL A 138 6.30 13.78 -3.61
CA VAL A 138 4.84 13.85 -3.52
C VAL A 138 4.42 14.87 -2.46
N LEU A 139 3.17 15.31 -2.51
CA LEU A 139 2.55 16.13 -1.47
C LEU A 139 1.64 15.24 -0.62
N ALA A 140 2.17 14.64 0.44
CA ALA A 140 1.41 13.76 1.32
C ALA A 140 0.75 14.55 2.45
N ALA A 141 -0.58 14.56 2.52
CA ALA A 141 -1.36 15.37 3.46
C ALA A 141 -0.93 16.85 3.47
N GLY A 142 -0.60 17.40 2.31
CA GLY A 142 -0.13 18.78 2.15
C GLY A 142 1.37 18.99 2.41
N TRP A 143 2.12 17.95 2.75
CA TRP A 143 3.55 18.04 3.06
C TRP A 143 4.45 17.48 1.94
N PRO A 144 5.42 18.27 1.46
CA PRO A 144 6.51 17.78 0.61
C PRO A 144 7.19 16.55 1.17
N THR A 145 7.01 15.41 0.50
CA THR A 145 7.52 14.11 0.94
C THR A 145 8.46 13.55 -0.12
N PRO A 146 9.78 13.51 0.12
CA PRO A 146 10.75 12.93 -0.80
C PRO A 146 10.61 11.41 -0.83
N LEU A 147 10.72 10.82 -2.02
CA LEU A 147 10.74 9.38 -2.23
C LEU A 147 12.02 8.99 -2.98
N TRP A 148 12.67 7.93 -2.52
CA TRP A 148 13.84 7.34 -3.16
C TRP A 148 13.44 6.06 -3.87
N GLN A 149 14.07 5.81 -5.02
CA GLN A 149 13.84 4.58 -5.77
C GLN A 149 14.52 3.39 -5.07
N VAL A 150 13.77 2.29 -4.93
CA VAL A 150 14.26 1.03 -4.36
C VAL A 150 14.80 0.17 -5.51
N ARG A 151 16.13 0.20 -5.71
CA ARG A 151 16.77 -0.41 -6.90
C ARG A 151 16.87 -1.93 -6.86
N ASP A 152 16.67 -2.54 -5.69
CA ASP A 152 16.74 -4.01 -5.52
C ASP A 152 15.40 -4.69 -5.86
N ALA A 153 14.38 -3.92 -6.25
CA ALA A 153 13.09 -4.43 -6.65
C ALA A 153 13.13 -5.15 -8.02
N PRO A 154 12.21 -6.09 -8.30
CA PRO A 154 12.13 -6.75 -9.59
C PRO A 154 11.85 -5.77 -10.73
N ALA A 155 12.39 -6.04 -11.92
CA ALA A 155 12.27 -5.17 -13.09
C ALA A 155 10.84 -5.08 -13.70
N ASP A 156 9.85 -5.81 -13.16
CA ASP A 156 8.45 -5.71 -13.61
C ASP A 156 7.72 -4.50 -13.02
N ARG A 157 8.35 -3.78 -12.08
CA ARG A 157 7.77 -2.68 -11.31
C ARG A 157 8.79 -1.60 -10.97
N ALA A 158 8.34 -0.37 -10.84
CA ALA A 158 9.12 0.68 -10.19
C ALA A 158 8.62 0.86 -8.75
N VAL A 159 9.56 0.90 -7.81
CA VAL A 159 9.29 1.05 -6.38
C VAL A 159 9.96 2.31 -5.87
N PHE A 160 9.19 3.11 -5.15
CA PHE A 160 9.66 4.28 -4.43
C PHE A 160 9.26 4.14 -2.96
N ALA A 161 10.13 4.60 -2.06
CA ALA A 161 9.84 4.64 -0.64
C ALA A 161 10.35 5.94 -0.01
N GLY A 162 9.65 6.38 1.03
CA GLY A 162 10.01 7.52 1.87
C GLY A 162 9.20 7.47 3.15
N GLU A 163 9.16 8.57 3.89
CA GLU A 163 8.49 8.64 5.18
C GLU A 163 7.48 9.78 5.20
N ALA A 164 6.25 9.48 5.63
CA ALA A 164 5.20 10.45 5.87
C ALA A 164 4.55 10.17 7.22
N MET A 165 4.39 11.21 8.05
CA MET A 165 3.77 11.10 9.38
C MET A 165 4.45 10.08 10.32
N GLY A 166 5.78 9.89 10.21
CA GLY A 166 6.52 8.92 11.01
C GLY A 166 6.31 7.46 10.59
N LEU A 167 5.74 7.23 9.40
CA LEU A 167 5.39 5.93 8.85
C LEU A 167 6.02 5.77 7.47
N TRP A 168 6.28 4.52 7.08
CA TRP A 168 6.72 4.26 5.71
C TRP A 168 5.62 4.59 4.73
N LEU A 169 5.98 5.32 3.68
CA LEU A 169 5.19 5.54 2.49
C LEU A 169 5.89 4.84 1.32
N TRP A 170 5.20 3.91 0.69
CA TRP A 170 5.65 3.25 -0.53
C TRP A 170 4.75 3.58 -1.70
N ALA A 171 5.33 3.72 -2.88
CA ALA A 171 4.64 3.75 -4.15
C ALA A 171 5.21 2.65 -5.04
N VAL A 172 4.37 1.69 -5.42
CA VAL A 172 4.75 0.60 -6.32
C VAL A 172 3.91 0.71 -7.58
N THR A 173 4.57 0.73 -8.74
CA THR A 173 3.90 0.89 -10.03
C THR A 173 4.17 -0.27 -10.95
N TRP A 174 3.17 -0.67 -11.73
CA TRP A 174 3.29 -1.67 -12.80
C TRP A 174 2.67 -1.16 -14.09
N PRO A 175 3.26 -1.45 -15.25
CA PRO A 175 4.63 -1.94 -15.42
C PRO A 175 5.67 -0.92 -14.92
N GLU A 176 6.96 -1.24 -14.95
CA GLU A 176 8.05 -0.39 -14.42
C GLU A 176 8.00 1.05 -14.98
N GLU A 177 7.69 1.20 -16.27
CA GLU A 177 7.54 2.49 -16.93
C GLU A 177 6.38 3.36 -16.38
N SER A 178 5.42 2.78 -15.67
CA SER A 178 4.39 3.55 -14.95
C SER A 178 4.97 4.37 -13.79
N GLY A 179 6.22 4.11 -13.39
CA GLY A 179 6.95 4.94 -12.44
C GLY A 179 7.10 6.41 -12.87
N LEU A 180 6.95 6.71 -14.18
CA LEU A 180 6.92 8.08 -14.69
C LEU A 180 5.82 8.95 -14.06
N LEU A 181 4.73 8.34 -13.57
CA LEU A 181 3.67 9.04 -12.83
C LEU A 181 4.18 9.73 -11.57
N MET A 182 5.23 9.20 -10.95
CA MET A 182 5.75 9.73 -9.69
C MET A 182 6.49 11.06 -9.86
N TYR A 183 6.79 11.46 -11.10
CA TYR A 183 7.47 12.71 -11.41
C TYR A 183 6.52 13.90 -11.60
N ASP A 184 5.20 13.68 -11.60
CA ASP A 184 4.17 14.71 -11.81
C ASP A 184 3.67 15.33 -10.48
N GLU A 185 4.54 15.42 -9.46
CA GLU A 185 4.25 15.93 -8.10
C GLU A 185 2.87 15.50 -7.54
N LEU A 186 2.62 14.19 -7.45
CA LEU A 186 1.33 13.66 -7.00
C LEU A 186 0.92 14.19 -5.62
N VAL A 187 -0.33 14.64 -5.51
CA VAL A 187 -0.96 14.99 -4.23
C VAL A 187 -1.59 13.74 -3.64
N LEU A 188 -1.10 13.31 -2.47
CA LEU A 188 -1.63 12.17 -1.74
C LEU A 188 -2.49 12.64 -0.59
N THR A 189 -3.77 12.28 -0.63
CA THR A 189 -4.72 12.52 0.45
C THR A 189 -4.78 11.27 1.33
N ASP A 190 -4.80 11.49 2.65
CA ASP A 190 -5.19 10.45 3.60
C ASP A 190 -6.72 10.33 3.61
N LEU A 191 -7.25 9.21 3.13
CA LEU A 191 -8.69 9.02 3.03
C LEU A 191 -9.40 8.98 4.40
N ARG A 192 -8.66 8.90 5.50
CA ARG A 192 -9.22 9.09 6.85
C ARG A 192 -9.80 10.49 7.05
N ASP A 193 -9.28 11.48 6.33
CA ASP A 193 -9.69 12.88 6.43
C ASP A 193 -10.61 13.32 5.27
N ALA A 194 -10.91 12.43 4.32
CA ALA A 194 -11.67 12.76 3.10
C ALA A 194 -13.18 12.99 3.33
N GLY A 195 -13.74 12.53 4.44
CA GLY A 195 -15.15 12.74 4.78
C GLY A 195 -16.11 12.30 3.65
N SER A 196 -16.98 13.20 3.20
CA SER A 196 -17.96 12.91 2.13
C SER A 196 -17.34 12.76 0.74
N GLU A 197 -16.10 13.20 0.51
CA GLU A 197 -15.43 13.03 -0.79
C GLU A 197 -15.15 11.56 -1.09
N LEU A 198 -15.13 10.70 -0.06
CA LEU A 198 -14.94 9.26 -0.23
C LEU A 198 -16.01 8.61 -1.11
N GLU A 199 -17.23 9.14 -1.10
CA GLU A 199 -18.34 8.69 -1.95
C GLU A 199 -18.16 9.04 -3.43
N LEU A 200 -17.23 9.95 -3.75
CA LEU A 200 -16.91 10.37 -5.11
C LEU A 200 -15.82 9.50 -5.75
N VAL A 201 -15.21 8.59 -5.00
CA VAL A 201 -14.11 7.76 -5.48
C VAL A 201 -14.61 6.77 -6.53
N PRO A 202 -14.17 6.89 -7.80
CA PRO A 202 -14.57 5.96 -8.85
C PRO A 202 -13.97 4.58 -8.58
N CYS A 203 -14.82 3.55 -8.55
CA CYS A 203 -14.42 2.16 -8.30
C CYS A 203 -14.32 1.38 -9.62
N GLY A 204 -13.17 0.76 -9.87
CA GLY A 204 -12.90 -0.12 -11.01
C GLY A 204 -13.00 -1.60 -10.67
N ALA A 205 -12.46 -2.45 -11.54
CA ALA A 205 -12.33 -3.88 -11.28
C ALA A 205 -11.23 -4.16 -10.24
N LEU A 206 -11.35 -5.29 -9.54
CA LEU A 206 -10.33 -5.72 -8.57
C LEU A 206 -8.98 -5.93 -9.28
N SER A 207 -7.97 -5.18 -8.85
CA SER A 207 -6.61 -5.33 -9.35
C SER A 207 -6.03 -6.71 -8.99
N PRO A 208 -5.32 -7.39 -9.90
CA PRO A 208 -4.55 -8.58 -9.53
C PRO A 208 -3.31 -8.22 -8.68
N ARG A 209 -2.80 -6.99 -8.77
CA ARG A 209 -1.60 -6.55 -8.04
C ARG A 209 -1.85 -6.40 -6.54
N ILE A 210 -3.05 -5.98 -6.11
CA ILE A 210 -3.40 -5.94 -4.68
C ILE A 210 -3.52 -7.35 -4.07
N LEU A 211 -3.67 -8.40 -4.88
CA LEU A 211 -3.75 -9.79 -4.42
C LEU A 211 -2.37 -10.46 -4.27
N ALA A 212 -1.31 -9.81 -4.76
CA ALA A 212 0.06 -10.34 -4.80
C ALA A 212 0.69 -10.48 -3.41
#